data_AF-A0A0R3TH41-F1
#
_entry.id   AF-A0A0R3TH41-F1
#
_cell.length_a   1.000
_cell.length_b   1.000
_cell.length_c   1.000
_cell.angle_alpha   90.00
_cell.angle_beta   90.00
_cell.angle_gamma   90.00
#
_symmetry.space_group_name_H-M   'P 1'
#
loop_
_entity.id
_entity.type
_entity.pdbx_description
1 polymer ?
#
loop_
_entity_poly.entity_id
_entity_poly.type
_entity_poly.pdbx_seq_one_letter_code
_entity_poly.pdbx_strand_id
1 'polypeptide(L)'
;MAACAFIVIDSQLDRIRAENTVDIFGAVNRMRTQRNFMVQTEQQYAFLYEVMVEAVQLTGSEVSAHSLYNYVMKLRQTAPTSMVLMYLGDQIPRSGMKSNFPQNITALELEFQTAINGN
;
A
#
# COMPACT_ATOMS: atom_id res chain seq x y z
N MET A 1 10.59 16.62 -11.67
CA MET A 1 9.81 15.39 -11.44
C MET A 1 9.08 15.41 -10.09
N ALA A 2 9.77 15.69 -8.98
CA ALA A 2 9.20 15.56 -7.63
C ALA A 2 7.94 16.40 -7.33
N ALA A 3 7.84 17.62 -7.87
CA ALA A 3 6.73 18.53 -7.56
C ALA A 3 5.36 18.04 -8.04
N CYS A 4 5.26 17.42 -9.22
CA CYS A 4 4.00 16.88 -9.74
C CYS A 4 3.57 15.60 -9.00
N ALA A 5 4.53 14.75 -8.64
CA ALA A 5 4.24 13.56 -7.84
C ALA A 5 3.69 13.94 -6.47
N PHE A 6 4.34 14.87 -5.77
CA PHE A 6 3.91 15.32 -4.45
C PHE A 6 2.47 15.85 -4.45
N ILE A 7 2.12 16.72 -5.41
CA ILE A 7 0.75 17.29 -5.49
C ILE A 7 -0.30 16.22 -5.77
N VAL A 8 -0.02 15.26 -6.66
CA VAL A 8 -0.96 14.17 -6.94
C VAL A 8 -1.12 13.28 -5.72
N ILE A 9 0.00 12.83 -5.14
CA ILE A 9 0.05 11.97 -3.94
C ILE A 9 -0.75 12.59 -2.81
N ASP A 10 -0.45 13.83 -2.44
CA ASP A 10 -1.14 14.57 -1.38
C ASP A 10 -2.66 14.63 -1.64
N SER A 11 -3.06 15.04 -2.85
CA SER A 11 -4.49 15.16 -3.20
C SER A 11 -5.25 13.83 -3.19
N GLN A 12 -4.59 12.71 -3.55
CA GLN A 12 -5.26 11.41 -3.58
C GLN A 12 -5.22 10.71 -2.23
N LEU A 13 -4.21 10.95 -1.39
CA LEU A 13 -4.21 10.46 -0.02
C LEU A 13 -5.39 11.03 0.78
N ASP A 14 -5.71 12.31 0.58
CA ASP A 14 -6.90 12.90 1.20
C ASP A 14 -8.21 12.27 0.70
N ARG A 15 -8.30 11.94 -0.60
CA ARG A 15 -9.45 11.22 -1.15
C ARG A 15 -9.55 9.77 -0.67
N ILE A 16 -8.42 9.08 -0.48
CA ILE A 16 -8.42 7.74 0.11
C ILE A 16 -9.02 7.80 1.52
N ARG A 17 -8.61 8.79 2.34
CA ARG A 17 -9.13 8.96 3.70
C ARG A 17 -10.64 9.26 3.75
N ALA A 18 -11.15 10.02 2.78
CA ALA A 18 -12.55 10.46 2.78
C ALA A 18 -13.51 9.49 2.04
N GLU A 19 -13.07 8.95 0.91
CA GLU A 19 -13.92 8.25 -0.07
C GLU A 19 -13.46 6.81 -0.34
N ASN A 20 -12.28 6.41 0.14
CA ASN A 20 -11.65 5.12 -0.19
C ASN A 20 -11.49 4.89 -1.70
N THR A 21 -11.20 5.96 -2.47
CA THR A 21 -10.99 5.90 -3.92
C THR A 21 -9.77 6.72 -4.36
N VAL A 22 -9.25 6.42 -5.55
CA VAL A 22 -8.11 7.11 -6.19
C VAL A 22 -8.48 7.49 -7.63
N ASP A 23 -8.16 8.72 -8.05
CA ASP A 23 -8.37 9.23 -9.42
C ASP A 23 -7.11 9.96 -9.93
N ILE A 24 -6.12 9.17 -10.38
CA ILE A 24 -4.87 9.71 -10.96
C ILE A 24 -5.14 10.46 -12.26
N PHE A 25 -6.05 9.95 -13.09
CA PHE A 25 -6.37 10.56 -14.37
C PHE A 25 -6.91 11.98 -14.18
N GLY A 26 -7.94 12.14 -13.35
CA GLY A 26 -8.52 13.44 -13.05
C GLY A 26 -7.54 14.35 -12.30
N ALA A 27 -6.69 13.81 -11.43
CA ALA A 27 -5.65 14.61 -10.76
C ALA A 27 -4.65 15.19 -11.76
N VAL A 28 -4.14 14.39 -12.69
CA VAL A 28 -3.22 14.85 -13.74
C VAL A 28 -3.89 15.84 -14.69
N ASN A 29 -5.16 15.62 -15.04
CA ASN A 29 -5.93 16.54 -15.88
C ASN A 29 -6.11 17.92 -15.22
N ARG A 30 -6.48 17.94 -13.92
CA ARG A 30 -6.61 19.17 -13.14
C ARG A 30 -5.28 19.91 -13.02
N MET A 31 -4.20 19.20 -12.72
CA MET A 31 -2.85 19.78 -12.66
C MET A 31 -2.44 20.45 -13.97
N ARG A 32 -2.69 19.78 -15.10
CA ARG A 32 -2.36 20.32 -16.44
C ARG A 32 -3.18 21.55 -16.81
N THR A 33 -4.37 21.70 -16.24
CA THR A 33 -5.20 22.89 -16.44
C THR A 33 -4.63 24.10 -15.69
N GLN A 34 -3.96 23.89 -14.55
CA GLN A 34 -3.36 24.98 -13.77
C GLN A 34 -1.90 25.28 -14.17
N ARG A 35 -1.13 24.29 -14.61
CA ARG A 35 0.27 24.46 -15.01
C ARG A 35 0.62 23.53 -16.17
N ASN A 36 0.96 24.13 -17.31
CA ASN A 36 1.38 23.38 -18.49
C ASN A 36 2.62 22.52 -18.18
N PHE A 37 2.71 21.37 -18.85
CA PHE A 37 3.85 20.44 -18.83
C PHE A 37 4.09 19.66 -17.53
N MET A 38 3.07 19.47 -16.69
CA MET A 38 3.11 18.47 -15.61
C MET A 38 2.90 17.04 -16.17
N VAL A 39 3.72 16.10 -15.68
CA VAL A 39 3.74 14.67 -16.06
C VAL A 39 3.96 14.50 -17.57
N GLN A 40 5.20 14.45 -18.04
CA GLN A 40 5.49 14.54 -19.49
C GLN A 40 5.66 13.19 -20.19
N THR A 41 5.97 12.14 -19.44
CA THR A 41 6.25 10.82 -20.00
C THR A 41 5.35 9.78 -19.36
N GLU A 42 5.13 8.69 -20.09
CA GLU A 42 4.41 7.51 -19.60
C GLU A 42 5.04 7.00 -18.30
N GLN A 43 6.37 6.98 -18.21
CA GLN A 43 7.08 6.54 -17.01
C GLN A 43 6.74 7.40 -15.79
N GLN A 44 6.56 8.72 -15.94
CA GLN A 44 6.14 9.56 -14.80
C GLN A 44 4.70 9.28 -14.40
N TYR A 45 3.85 8.90 -15.36
CA TYR A 45 2.46 8.54 -15.11
C TYR A 45 2.35 7.18 -14.41
N ALA A 46 3.12 6.19 -14.84
CA ALA A 46 3.24 4.88 -14.19
C ALA A 46 3.76 5.01 -12.76
N PHE A 47 4.79 5.84 -12.55
CA PHE A 47 5.33 6.13 -11.23
C PHE A 47 4.28 6.66 -10.24
N LEU A 48 3.30 7.46 -10.70
CA LEU A 48 2.21 7.92 -9.84
C LEU A 48 1.34 6.77 -9.33
N TYR A 49 1.08 5.76 -10.16
CA TYR A 49 0.32 4.58 -9.74
C TYR A 49 1.13 3.71 -8.78
N GLU A 50 2.40 3.47 -9.07
CA GLU A 50 3.29 2.68 -8.21
C GLU A 50 3.36 3.26 -6.80
N VAL A 51 3.62 4.57 -6.68
CA VAL A 51 3.69 5.23 -5.36
C VAL A 51 2.34 5.21 -4.64
N MET A 52 1.22 5.26 -5.35
CA MET A 52 -0.11 5.20 -4.73
C MET A 52 -0.44 3.81 -4.20
N VAL A 53 -0.08 2.77 -4.96
CA VAL A 53 -0.20 1.39 -4.51
C VAL A 53 0.62 1.18 -3.25
N GLU A 54 1.88 1.63 -3.25
CA GLU A 54 2.76 1.54 -2.08
C GLU A 54 2.19 2.33 -0.89
N ALA A 55 1.74 3.56 -1.11
CA ALA A 55 1.18 4.39 -0.03
C ALA A 55 -0.07 3.76 0.59
N VAL A 56 -0.96 3.16 -0.21
CA VAL A 56 -2.15 2.45 0.29
C VAL A 56 -1.75 1.18 1.05
N GLN A 57 -0.78 0.42 0.56
CA GLN A 57 -0.30 -0.81 1.20
C GLN A 57 0.40 -0.54 2.54
N LEU A 58 1.10 0.59 2.66
CA LEU A 58 1.78 1.01 3.90
C LEU A 58 0.86 1.76 4.88
N THR A 59 -0.36 2.10 4.48
CA THR A 59 -1.31 2.82 5.34
C THR A 59 -1.69 1.95 6.53
N GLY A 60 -1.18 2.29 7.72
CA GLY A 60 -1.47 1.58 8.98
C GLY A 60 -0.25 0.95 9.68
N SER A 61 0.95 1.05 9.12
CA SER A 61 2.19 0.66 9.81
C SER A 61 2.61 1.65 10.90
N GLU A 62 2.04 2.86 10.88
CA GLU A 62 2.32 3.89 11.88
C GLU A 62 1.54 3.64 13.17
N VAL A 63 2.27 3.56 14.27
CA VAL A 63 1.70 3.26 15.60
C VAL A 63 2.12 4.35 16.56
N SER A 64 1.15 5.01 17.18
CA SER A 64 1.44 6.02 18.21
C SER A 64 2.19 5.37 19.39
N ALA A 65 3.10 6.11 20.03
CA ALA A 65 3.87 5.60 21.18
C ALA A 65 2.96 5.08 22.30
N HIS A 66 1.81 5.73 22.52
CA HIS A 66 0.82 5.34 23.51
C HIS A 66 0.15 3.97 23.19
N SER A 67 -0.09 3.68 21.91
CA SER A 67 -0.70 2.42 21.45
C SER A 67 0.31 1.31 21.20
N LEU A 68 1.62 1.58 21.28
CA LEU A 68 2.67 0.66 20.88
C LEU A 68 2.60 -0.68 21.63
N TYR A 69 2.40 -0.64 22.95
CA TYR A 69 2.27 -1.86 23.75
C TYR A 69 1.12 -2.76 23.26
N ASN A 70 -0.05 -2.16 23.04
CA ASN A 70 -1.23 -2.88 22.55
C ASN A 70 -1.02 -3.42 21.13
N TYR A 71 -0.33 -2.67 20.28
CA TYR A 71 0.02 -3.09 18.93
C TYR A 71 0.96 -4.30 18.94
N VAL A 72 2.04 -4.27 19.72
CA VAL A 72 2.98 -5.40 19.84
C VAL A 72 2.27 -6.64 20.40
N MET A 73 1.37 -6.49 21.38
CA MET A 73 0.57 -7.61 21.87
C MET A 73 -0.37 -8.20 20.81
N LYS A 74 -0.91 -7.38 19.91
CA LYS A 74 -1.68 -7.85 18.74
C LYS A 74 -0.80 -8.58 17.74
N LEU A 75 0.40 -8.07 17.44
CA LEU A 75 1.32 -8.70 16.50
C LEU A 75 1.78 -10.10 16.93
N ARG A 76 1.82 -10.37 18.24
CA ARG A 76 2.16 -11.70 18.78
C ARG A 76 1.04 -12.73 18.61
N GLN A 77 -0.17 -12.30 18.25
CA GLN A 77 -1.28 -13.21 17.95
C GLN A 77 -1.12 -13.80 16.55
N THR A 78 -1.83 -14.89 16.29
CA THR A 78 -1.87 -15.53 14.97
C THR A 78 -2.41 -14.53 13.94
N ALA A 79 -1.73 -14.44 12.80
CA ALA A 79 -2.13 -13.54 11.72
C ALA A 79 -3.51 -13.96 11.20
N PRO A 80 -4.46 -13.03 11.05
CA PRO A 80 -5.74 -13.34 10.45
C PRO A 80 -5.53 -13.77 8.99
N THR A 81 -6.35 -14.71 8.51
CA THR A 81 -6.22 -15.29 7.16
C THR A 81 -6.25 -14.23 6.05
N SER A 82 -6.98 -13.13 6.26
CA SER A 82 -7.00 -11.97 5.34
C SER A 82 -5.64 -11.30 5.20
N MET A 83 -4.90 -11.15 6.30
CA MET A 83 -3.56 -10.56 6.31
C MET A 83 -2.56 -11.51 5.62
N VAL A 84 -2.64 -12.81 5.92
CA VAL A 84 -1.83 -13.85 5.25
C VAL A 84 -2.05 -13.83 3.74
N LEU A 85 -3.30 -13.70 3.27
CA LEU A 85 -3.63 -13.60 1.85
C LEU A 85 -3.14 -12.28 1.21
N MET A 86 -3.17 -11.17 1.93
CA MET A 86 -2.67 -9.89 1.42
C MET A 86 -1.16 -9.93 1.17
N TYR A 87 -0.39 -10.54 2.07
CA TYR A 87 1.07 -10.59 1.98
C TYR A 87 1.62 -11.78 1.16
N LEU A 88 0.92 -12.93 1.13
CA LEU A 88 1.37 -14.13 0.41
C LEU A 88 0.57 -14.43 -0.87
N GLY A 89 -0.51 -13.69 -1.15
CA GLY A 89 -1.47 -14.00 -2.20
C GLY A 89 -0.91 -13.92 -3.63
N ASP A 90 0.10 -13.10 -3.86
CA ASP A 90 0.69 -12.93 -5.20
C ASP A 90 1.63 -14.10 -5.60
N GLN A 91 2.05 -14.93 -4.64
CA GLN A 91 2.88 -16.13 -4.85
C GLN A 91 2.05 -17.39 -5.16
N ILE A 92 0.71 -17.32 -5.13
CA ILE A 92 -0.17 -18.48 -5.35
C ILE A 92 -0.63 -18.51 -6.81
N PRO A 93 -0.17 -19.48 -7.64
CA PRO A 93 -0.73 -19.65 -8.97
C PRO A 93 -2.23 -19.95 -8.86
N ARG A 94 -3.07 -19.25 -9.64
CA ARG A 94 -4.55 -19.35 -9.68
C ARG A 94 -5.11 -20.73 -10.07
N SER A 95 -4.27 -21.78 -10.15
CA SER A 95 -4.70 -23.14 -10.45
C SER A 95 -4.86 -23.91 -9.14
N GLY A 96 -6.10 -24.31 -8.87
CA GLY A 96 -6.52 -24.81 -7.57
C GLY A 96 -5.64 -25.93 -7.01
N MET A 97 -5.13 -25.74 -5.80
CA MET A 97 -4.88 -26.79 -4.81
C MET A 97 -4.89 -26.18 -3.41
N LYS A 98 -5.29 -27.00 -2.44
CA LYS A 98 -5.24 -26.74 -1.01
C LYS A 98 -3.79 -26.44 -0.61
N SER A 99 -3.40 -25.17 -0.51
CA SER A 99 -2.11 -24.82 0.10
C SER A 99 -2.24 -25.02 1.61
N ASN A 100 -1.31 -25.79 2.18
CA ASN A 100 -1.06 -25.80 3.62
C ASN A 100 -0.70 -24.37 4.06
N PHE A 101 -1.72 -23.55 4.33
CA PHE A 101 -1.50 -22.25 4.94
C PHE A 101 -0.84 -22.48 6.30
N PRO A 102 0.25 -21.77 6.64
CA PRO A 102 0.85 -21.88 7.96
C PRO A 102 -0.20 -21.43 8.99
N GLN A 103 -0.87 -22.38 9.63
CA GLN A 103 -1.99 -22.10 10.53
C GLN A 103 -1.59 -21.41 11.84
N ASN A 104 -0.30 -21.12 12.04
CA ASN A 104 0.24 -20.59 13.28
C ASN A 104 1.25 -19.44 13.08
N ILE A 105 1.34 -18.86 11.87
CA ILE A 105 2.22 -17.70 11.68
C ILE A 105 1.64 -16.51 12.45
N THR A 106 2.46 -15.86 13.27
CA THR A 106 2.06 -14.63 13.97
C THR A 106 2.10 -13.46 12.99
N ALA A 107 1.32 -12.41 13.26
CA ALA A 107 1.39 -11.20 12.45
C ALA A 107 2.80 -10.58 12.47
N LEU A 108 3.52 -10.70 13.59
CA LEU A 108 4.92 -10.28 13.73
C LEU A 108 5.85 -11.02 12.76
N GLU A 109 5.75 -12.35 12.67
CA GLU A 109 6.59 -13.16 11.79
C GLU A 109 6.28 -12.87 10.31
N LEU A 110 5.01 -12.66 9.98
CA LEU A 110 4.58 -12.31 8.63
C LEU A 110 5.10 -10.94 8.19
N GLU A 111 5.01 -9.93 9.07
CA GLU A 111 5.59 -8.60 8.81
C GLU A 111 7.10 -8.68 8.67
N PHE A 112 7.78 -9.42 9.54
CA PHE A 112 9.23 -9.61 9.47
C PHE A 112 9.67 -10.24 8.14
N GLN A 113 9.02 -11.32 7.71
CA GLN A 113 9.32 -11.95 6.42
C GLN A 113 9.07 -11.00 5.24
N THR A 114 8.00 -10.22 5.28
CA THR A 114 7.70 -9.24 4.22
C THR A 114 8.77 -8.16 4.17
N ALA A 115 9.21 -7.64 5.33
CA ALA A 115 10.25 -6.63 5.40
C ALA A 115 11.61 -7.11 4.86
N ILE A 116 11.94 -8.39 5.03
CA ILE A 116 13.20 -8.98 4.53
C ILE A 116 13.10 -9.38 3.05
N ASN A 117 11.94 -9.85 2.60
CA ASN A 117 11.74 -10.34 1.23
C ASN A 117 11.31 -9.24 0.23
N GLY A 118 11.01 -8.04 0.72
CA GLY A 118 10.65 -6.88 -0.10
C GLY A 118 11.85 -6.25 -0.80
N ASN A 119 12.30 -6.86 -1.90
CA ASN A 119 12.92 -6.20 -3.05
C ASN A 119 12.65 -6.99 -4.33
#